data_AF-A0A5N4C4F5-F1
#
_entry.id   AF-A0A5N4C4F5-F1
#
_cell.length_a   1.000
_cell.length_b   1.000
_cell.length_c   1.000
_cell.angle_alpha   90.00
_cell.angle_beta   90.00
_cell.angle_gamma   90.00
#
_symmetry.space_group_name_H-M   'P 1'
#
loop_
_entity.id
_entity.type
_entity.pdbx_description
1 polymer ?
#
loop_
_entity_poly.entity_id
_entity_poly.type
_entity_poly.pdbx_seq_one_letter_code
_entity_poly.pdbx_strand_id
1 'polypeptide(L)'
;MCGSHASPPCLPACNVWYLNSVEVESLTGHQAIQKALSITLVQEPPPLCTVVHFKVSAQGIMLRTTRGSVDHRWPLSRVFGFMAWKQSSTTDNVCHLFAEHDP
;
A
#
# COMPACT_ATOMS: atom_id res chain seq x y z
N MET A 1 2.44 42.62 5.61
CA MET A 1 1.53 41.72 4.88
C MET A 1 2.17 40.34 4.89
N CYS A 2 1.58 39.39 5.62
CA CYS A 2 2.16 38.07 5.86
C CYS A 2 2.25 37.27 4.56
N GLY A 3 3.42 36.71 4.28
CA GLY A 3 3.69 35.90 3.11
C GLY A 3 2.75 34.70 3.00
N SER A 4 2.19 34.53 1.81
CA SER A 4 1.47 33.33 1.39
C SER A 4 2.39 32.12 1.47
N HIS A 5 2.27 31.38 2.56
CA HIS A 5 2.86 30.06 2.76
C HIS A 5 2.20 29.11 1.75
N ALA A 6 2.77 29.02 0.54
CA ALA A 6 2.37 28.02 -0.42
C ALA A 6 2.68 26.65 0.20
N SER A 7 1.62 25.90 0.49
CA SER A 7 1.74 24.49 0.87
C SER A 7 2.56 23.77 -0.21
N PRO A 8 3.47 22.86 0.15
CA PRO A 8 4.22 22.10 -0.84
C PRO A 8 3.22 21.44 -1.80
N PRO A 9 3.52 21.37 -3.11
CA PRO A 9 2.62 20.74 -4.06
C PRO A 9 2.34 19.34 -3.55
N CYS A 10 1.10 19.11 -3.13
CA CYS A 10 0.64 17.76 -2.83
C CYS A 10 0.92 16.95 -4.09
N LEU A 11 1.74 15.90 -4.01
CA LEU A 11 1.94 15.00 -5.14
C LEU A 11 0.55 14.57 -5.65
N PRO A 12 0.36 14.49 -6.98
CA PRO A 12 -0.91 14.09 -7.55
C PRO A 12 -1.30 12.74 -6.96
N ALA A 13 -2.55 12.63 -6.52
CA ALA A 13 -3.06 11.38 -5.99
C ALA A 13 -3.35 10.44 -7.17
N CYS A 14 -2.97 9.17 -7.01
CA CYS A 14 -3.11 8.15 -8.04
C CYS A 14 -4.07 7.05 -7.57
N ASN A 15 -4.75 6.41 -8.52
CA ASN A 15 -5.50 5.21 -8.21
C ASN A 15 -4.54 4.02 -8.23
N VAL A 16 -4.57 3.22 -7.18
CA VAL A 16 -3.79 1.98 -7.05
C VAL A 16 -4.72 0.90 -6.53
N TRP A 17 -4.40 -0.36 -6.81
CA TRP A 17 -5.06 -1.48 -6.17
C TRP A 17 -4.41 -1.75 -4.83
N TYR A 18 -5.17 -1.68 -3.75
CA TYR A 18 -4.77 -2.28 -2.48
C TYR A 18 -4.99 -3.80 -2.56
N LEU A 19 -3.94 -4.56 -2.29
CA LEU A 19 -3.95 -6.03 -2.40
C LEU A 19 -4.13 -6.69 -1.03
N ASN A 20 -3.18 -6.46 -0.12
CA ASN A 20 -3.16 -7.11 1.19
C ASN A 20 -2.24 -6.38 2.16
N SER A 21 -2.43 -6.64 3.45
CA SER A 21 -1.50 -6.27 4.52
C SER A 21 -1.08 -7.54 5.26
N VAL A 22 0.21 -7.85 5.21
CA VAL A 22 0.75 -9.09 5.78
C VAL A 22 1.70 -8.76 6.91
N GLU A 23 1.51 -9.43 8.05
CA GLU A 23 2.47 -9.36 9.15
C GLU A 23 3.76 -10.09 8.76
N VAL A 24 4.88 -9.37 8.81
CA VAL A 24 6.19 -9.87 8.39
C VAL A 24 7.16 -9.94 9.57
N GLU A 25 6.64 -9.87 10.80
CA GLU A 25 7.41 -9.98 12.05
C GLU A 25 8.57 -8.96 12.05
N SER A 26 9.79 -9.40 12.36
CA SER A 26 10.99 -8.57 12.38
C SER A 26 11.66 -8.40 11.01
N LEU A 27 11.10 -8.95 9.92
CA LEU A 27 11.70 -8.83 8.59
C LEU A 27 11.63 -7.40 8.09
N THR A 28 12.70 -6.99 7.39
CA THR A 28 12.83 -5.64 6.83
C THR A 28 13.24 -5.66 5.35
N GLY A 29 12.99 -4.55 4.65
CA GLY A 29 13.41 -4.32 3.27
C GLY A 29 12.76 -5.27 2.27
N HIS A 30 13.52 -5.70 1.28
CA HIS A 30 13.03 -6.58 0.21
C HIS A 30 12.55 -7.94 0.71
N GLN A 31 13.14 -8.47 1.80
CA GLN A 31 12.77 -9.76 2.39
C GLN A 31 11.32 -9.74 2.91
N ALA A 32 10.91 -8.66 3.57
CA ALA A 32 9.54 -8.46 4.02
C ALA A 32 8.55 -8.43 2.85
N ILE A 33 8.87 -7.68 1.79
CA ILE A 33 8.03 -7.56 0.59
C ILE A 33 7.89 -8.93 -0.09
N GLN A 34 8.99 -9.68 -0.24
CA GLN A 34 8.95 -11.02 -0.83
C GLN A 34 8.12 -12.01 0.00
N LYS A 35 8.26 -12.02 1.33
CA LYS A 35 7.42 -12.86 2.20
C LYS A 35 5.94 -12.49 2.07
N ALA A 36 5.62 -11.20 2.12
CA ALA A 36 4.25 -10.71 1.98
C ALA A 36 3.63 -11.10 0.63
N LEU A 37 4.39 -10.94 -0.46
CA LEU A 37 3.99 -11.38 -1.80
C LEU A 37 3.75 -12.88 -1.85
N SER A 38 4.69 -13.68 -1.35
CA SER A 38 4.57 -15.14 -1.32
C SER A 38 3.32 -15.59 -0.57
N ILE A 39 3.03 -15.00 0.60
CA ILE A 39 1.84 -15.29 1.39
C ILE A 39 0.57 -14.90 0.62
N THR A 40 0.55 -13.71 0.03
CA THR A 40 -0.61 -13.18 -0.72
C THR A 40 -0.94 -14.02 -1.95
N LEU A 41 0.07 -14.58 -2.62
CA LEU A 41 -0.09 -15.38 -3.84
C LEU A 41 -0.67 -16.78 -3.60
N VAL A 42 -0.38 -17.38 -2.44
CA VAL A 42 -0.82 -18.74 -2.08
C VAL A 42 -2.05 -18.73 -1.18
N GLN A 43 -2.57 -17.55 -0.86
CA GLN A 43 -3.72 -17.38 0.02
C GLN A 43 -5.01 -17.87 -0.68
N GLU A 44 -5.74 -18.77 -0.02
CA GLU A 44 -7.03 -19.27 -0.47
C GLU A 44 -8.13 -18.95 0.56
N PRO A 45 -9.23 -18.28 0.17
CA PRO A 45 -9.50 -17.72 -1.15
C PRO A 45 -8.58 -16.52 -1.47
N PRO A 46 -8.33 -16.22 -2.77
CA PRO A 46 -7.50 -15.10 -3.16
C PRO A 46 -7.99 -13.77 -2.56
N PRO A 47 -7.09 -12.88 -2.13
CA PRO A 47 -7.47 -11.60 -1.57
C PRO A 47 -8.12 -10.71 -2.64
N LEU A 48 -9.27 -10.12 -2.28
CA LEU A 48 -9.96 -9.17 -3.14
C LEU A 48 -9.16 -7.87 -3.24
N CYS A 49 -8.99 -7.38 -4.47
CA CYS A 49 -8.30 -6.14 -4.71
C CYS A 49 -9.28 -4.97 -4.63
N THR A 50 -8.87 -3.90 -3.96
CA THR A 50 -9.72 -2.71 -3.80
C THR A 50 -9.04 -1.49 -4.42
N VAL A 51 -9.77 -0.75 -5.24
CA VAL A 51 -9.24 0.49 -5.81
C VAL A 51 -9.20 1.57 -4.73
N VAL A 52 -8.00 2.05 -4.42
CA VAL A 52 -7.78 3.12 -3.45
C VAL A 52 -7.12 4.32 -4.13
N HIS A 53 -7.58 5.50 -3.74
CA HIS A 53 -6.97 6.76 -4.10
C HIS A 53 -5.83 7.01 -3.13
N PHE A 54 -4.60 6.87 -3.65
CA PHE A 54 -3.35 6.92 -2.93
C PHE A 54 -2.76 8.32 -3.02
N LYS A 55 -2.52 8.94 -1.85
CA LYS A 55 -1.92 10.27 -1.76
C LYS A 55 -0.75 10.25 -0.79
N VAL A 56 0.38 10.82 -1.23
CA VAL A 56 1.57 11.01 -0.39
C VAL A 56 1.72 12.51 -0.09
N SER A 57 1.91 12.84 1.18
CA SER A 57 2.26 14.18 1.63
C SER A 57 3.38 14.14 2.67
N ALA A 58 3.88 15.30 3.07
CA ALA A 58 4.86 15.41 4.16
C ALA A 58 4.31 14.92 5.52
N GLN A 59 2.98 14.82 5.66
CA GLN A 59 2.33 14.30 6.86
C GLN A 59 2.18 12.77 6.85
N GLY A 60 2.38 12.12 5.70
CA GLY A 60 2.29 10.67 5.56
C GLY A 60 1.53 10.22 4.31
N ILE A 61 1.10 8.96 4.34
CA ILE A 61 0.33 8.31 3.27
C ILE A 61 -1.14 8.29 3.65
N MET A 62 -2.00 8.71 2.74
CA MET A 62 -3.45 8.65 2.88
C MET A 62 -4.03 7.74 1.81
N LEU A 63 -4.84 6.77 2.25
CA LEU A 63 -5.58 5.87 1.37
C LEU A 63 -7.06 6.18 1.48
N ARG A 64 -7.73 6.40 0.34
CA ARG A 64 -9.18 6.53 0.29
C ARG A 64 -9.76 5.45 -0.60
N THR A 65 -10.52 4.54 -0.01
CA THR A 65 -11.25 3.53 -0.77
C THR A 65 -12.24 4.18 -1.73
N THR A 66 -12.14 3.84 -3.00
CA THR A 66 -13.19 4.11 -3.98
C THR A 66 -14.14 2.91 -3.95
N ARG A 67 -15.46 3.14 -4.10
CA ARG A 67 -16.46 2.08 -3.95
C ARG A 67 -16.34 1.08 -5.11
N GLY A 68 -15.51 0.06 -4.92
CA GLY A 68 -15.30 -1.02 -5.88
C GLY A 68 -14.22 -1.99 -5.38
N SER A 69 -14.64 -3.19 -5.02
CA SER A 69 -13.76 -4.36 -4.94
C SER A 69 -13.80 -5.07 -6.28
N VAL A 70 -12.66 -5.43 -6.83
CA VAL A 70 -12.62 -6.13 -8.11
C VAL A 70 -11.88 -7.45 -7.93
N ASP A 71 -12.56 -8.51 -8.33
CA ASP A 71 -12.03 -9.87 -8.41
C ASP A 71 -11.29 -10.04 -9.75
N HIS A 72 -10.20 -9.30 -9.90
CA HIS A 72 -9.27 -9.49 -10.99
C HIS A 72 -7.95 -9.92 -10.36
N ARG A 73 -7.48 -11.12 -10.76
CA ARG A 73 -6.10 -11.55 -10.50
C ARG A 73 -5.19 -10.47 -11.07
N TRP A 74 -4.73 -9.58 -10.20
CA TRP A 74 -3.91 -8.44 -10.54
C TRP A 74 -2.64 -8.92 -11.25
N PRO A 75 -2.17 -8.20 -12.28
CA PRO A 75 -0.93 -8.57 -12.94
C PRO A 75 0.23 -8.45 -11.93
N LEU A 76 0.89 -9.59 -11.65
CA LEU A 76 2.02 -9.65 -10.71
C LEU A 76 3.20 -8.75 -11.11
N SER A 77 3.21 -8.28 -12.35
CA SER A 77 4.29 -7.54 -12.98
C SER A 77 4.48 -6.11 -12.45
N ARG A 78 3.56 -5.57 -11.63
CA ARG A 78 3.66 -4.20 -11.11
C ARG A 78 3.20 -4.04 -9.66
N VAL A 79 3.66 -4.93 -8.79
CA VAL A 79 3.44 -4.80 -7.35
C VAL A 79 4.57 -4.09 -6.66
N PHE A 80 4.17 -3.15 -5.81
CA PHE A 80 5.04 -2.46 -4.90
C PHE A 80 4.41 -2.49 -3.51
N GLY A 81 5.22 -2.24 -2.49
CA GLY A 81 4.74 -2.21 -1.13
C GLY A 81 5.71 -1.47 -0.24
N PHE A 82 5.21 -1.02 0.89
CA PHE A 82 6.02 -0.43 1.94
C PHE A 82 5.75 -1.13 3.26
N MET A 83 6.74 -1.06 4.13
CA MET A 83 6.60 -1.54 5.49
C MET A 83 6.11 -0.40 6.37
N ALA A 84 5.23 -0.74 7.30
CA ALA A 84 4.83 0.12 8.40
C ALA A 84 4.97 -0.65 9.71
N TRP A 85 5.22 0.07 10.79
CA TRP A 85 5.23 -0.52 12.12
C TRP A 85 3.81 -0.66 12.63
N LYS A 86 3.52 -1.80 13.27
CA LYS A 86 2.23 -2.02 13.90
C LYS A 86 2.11 -1.14 15.15
N GLN A 87 1.06 -0.33 15.28
CA GLN A 87 0.91 0.58 16.43
C GLN A 87 0.93 -0.12 17.80
N SER A 88 0.63 -1.42 17.87
CA SER A 88 0.57 -2.19 19.11
C SER A 88 1.84 -2.97 19.45
N SER A 89 2.88 -2.94 18.60
CA SER A 89 4.10 -3.74 18.78
C SER A 89 5.33 -2.97 18.29
N THR A 90 6.41 -2.98 19.08
CA THR A 90 7.69 -2.34 18.72
C THR A 90 8.55 -3.19 17.81
N THR A 91 8.22 -4.47 17.62
CA THR A 91 9.02 -5.43 16.84
C THR A 91 8.33 -5.91 15.58
N ASP A 92 7.01 -5.76 15.49
CA ASP A 92 6.24 -6.34 14.38
C ASP A 92 6.02 -5.33 13.26
N ASN A 93 6.56 -5.69 12.10
CA ASN A 93 6.38 -4.98 10.86
C ASN A 93 5.18 -5.56 10.10
N VAL A 94 4.45 -4.66 9.43
CA VAL A 94 3.39 -5.00 8.49
C VAL A 94 3.85 -4.53 7.11
N CYS A 95 3.73 -5.39 6.11
CA CYS A 95 3.94 -5.01 4.72
C CYS A 95 2.59 -4.75 4.06
N HIS A 96 2.43 -3.54 3.52
CA HIS A 96 1.25 -3.16 2.74
C HIS A 96 1.57 -3.28 1.25
N LEU A 97 0.84 -4.13 0.54
CA LEU A 97 1.04 -4.42 -0.88
C LEU A 97 0.00 -3.72 -1.75
N PHE A 98 0.49 -3.14 -2.85
CA PHE A 98 -0.29 -2.41 -3.83
C PHE A 98 0.10 -2.83 -5.26
N ALA A 99 -0.85 -2.80 -6.19
CA ALA A 99 -0.55 -2.88 -7.62
C ALA A 99 -0.91 -1.57 -8.32
N GLU A 100 -0.20 -1.26 -9.39
CA GLU A 100 -0.58 -0.18 -10.31
C GLU A 100 -1.98 -0.45 -10.90
N HIS A 101 -2.87 0.55 -10.89
CA HIS A 101 -4.26 0.39 -11.35
C HIS A 101 -4.47 0.61 -12.84
N ASP A 102 -3.66 1.46 -13.48
CA ASP A 102 -3.36 1.54 -14.91
C ASP A 102 -2.47 2.79 -15.10
N PRO A 103 -1.73 2.91 -16.23
CA PRO A 103 -0.77 3.99 -16.49
C PRO A 103 -1.40 5.36 -16.78
#